data_AF-A0AAD5GVA2-F1
#
_entry.id   AF-A0AAD5GVA2-F1
#
_cell.length_a   1.000
_cell.length_b   1.000
_cell.length_c   1.000
_cell.angle_alpha   90.00
_cell.angle_beta   90.00
_cell.angle_gamma   90.00
#
_symmetry.space_group_name_H-M   'P 1'
#
loop_
_entity.id
_entity.type
_entity.pdbx_description
1 polymer ?
#
loop_
_entity_poly.entity_id
_entity_poly.type
_entity_poly.pdbx_seq_one_letter_code
_entity_poly.pdbx_strand_id
1 'polypeptide(L)'
;MKLGKNFLTGRETYQTSWRSTDDPSPGPYNGITFSGWANYAPYATPASIYHVIVNQNEIYITFTSNSNTTTLRTLLTPDGKLEILQLKFLNPEWTLIATLPVDYCDIYGVCGSYGSCNTATSPNCGCLKGFELKHSDDTNPDNNTSVCTRSTALDCGPEEGFQKFSSMKLPDTENAVYRSNMSLLDCEVACKNNCSCTAYANPDVTPGGDGCLLWFGDLIDVRVFPQNGQDLYVRLAASELSGRPKNTLNKEFKGNGSQIGSAEVSLFSLAKISRATNDFSVDNKLGEGGFGPVYKGVLEEGHEIAVKRLSKSSVQGLVEFENEVTCVAKLQHRNLVKLLGYCIKGDEKMLIYEYLPNKSLDYFLFADKSRKSLLDWSHRFNIIHGIARGLLYLHQDSRLKVVHRDLKAGNILLDYHMCPKISDFGLARMFKEGESEANTKRVVGTL
;
A
#
# COMPACT_ATOMS: atom_id res chain seq x y z
N MET A 1 -7.46 -29.77 15.22
CA MET A 1 -6.22 -30.12 15.97
C MET A 1 -5.41 -28.84 16.10
N LYS A 2 -4.80 -28.56 17.26
CA LYS A 2 -3.93 -27.39 17.43
C LYS A 2 -2.49 -27.81 17.11
N LEU A 3 -1.89 -27.22 16.08
CA LEU A 3 -0.48 -27.40 15.74
C LEU A 3 0.31 -26.16 16.16
N GLY A 4 0.93 -26.20 17.33
CA GLY A 4 1.81 -25.16 17.83
C GLY A 4 2.08 -25.30 19.33
N LYS A 5 2.51 -24.22 19.97
CA LYS A 5 3.02 -24.19 21.34
C LYS A 5 2.05 -23.55 22.31
N ASN A 6 1.82 -24.21 23.44
CA ASN A 6 1.11 -23.64 24.58
C ASN A 6 2.15 -23.15 25.61
N PHE A 7 2.21 -21.83 25.82
CA PHE A 7 3.19 -21.18 26.69
C PHE A 7 2.92 -21.40 28.19
N LEU A 8 1.67 -21.65 28.57
CA LEU A 8 1.31 -21.93 29.97
C LEU A 8 1.78 -23.31 30.44
N THR A 9 1.65 -24.31 29.57
CA THR A 9 2.00 -25.71 29.88
C THR A 9 3.37 -26.11 29.35
N GLY A 10 3.98 -25.29 28.49
CA GLY A 10 5.18 -25.62 27.73
C GLY A 10 4.97 -26.67 26.64
N ARG A 11 3.74 -27.21 26.49
CA ARG A 11 3.44 -28.30 25.55
C ARG A 11 3.44 -27.78 24.12
N GLU A 12 4.26 -28.41 23.29
CA GLU A 12 4.29 -28.18 21.86
C GLU A 12 3.61 -29.33 21.13
N THR A 13 2.68 -29.02 20.23
CA THR A 13 1.94 -29.99 19.43
C THR A 13 2.28 -29.72 17.98
N TYR A 14 3.02 -30.60 17.34
CA TYR A 14 3.47 -30.45 15.96
C TYR A 14 3.24 -31.78 15.23
N GLN A 15 3.09 -31.73 13.90
CA GLN A 15 3.10 -32.94 13.10
C GLN A 15 4.55 -33.37 12.91
N THR A 16 4.85 -34.65 13.16
CA THR A 16 6.19 -35.19 12.99
C THR A 16 6.25 -36.24 11.90
N SER A 17 7.11 -36.00 10.92
CA SER A 17 8.09 -36.94 10.40
C SER A 17 9.43 -36.21 10.41
N TRP A 18 10.54 -36.94 10.46
CA TRP A 18 11.85 -36.38 10.75
C TRP A 18 12.48 -35.73 9.51
N ARG A 19 13.18 -34.60 9.67
CA ARG A 19 13.85 -33.86 8.57
C ARG A 19 15.15 -34.53 8.08
N SER A 20 15.41 -35.80 8.48
CA SER A 20 16.69 -36.40 8.89
C SER A 20 16.99 -36.20 10.40
N THR A 21 18.07 -36.80 10.92
CA THR A 21 18.37 -36.88 12.37
C THR A 21 18.49 -35.53 13.07
N ASP A 22 18.73 -34.42 12.36
CA ASP A 22 19.36 -33.25 12.99
C ASP A 22 18.66 -31.90 12.80
N ASP A 23 17.43 -31.80 12.26
CA ASP A 23 16.84 -30.46 12.03
C ASP A 23 15.28 -30.42 12.10
N PRO A 24 14.58 -29.49 12.82
CA PRO A 24 13.10 -29.50 12.89
C PRO A 24 12.30 -28.15 12.89
N SER A 25 12.60 -27.11 12.09
CA SER A 25 12.01 -25.74 12.24
C SER A 25 10.84 -25.29 11.30
N PRO A 26 9.91 -24.36 11.73
CA PRO A 26 8.72 -23.88 10.99
C PRO A 26 8.85 -22.49 10.30
N GLY A 27 8.05 -22.20 9.24
CA GLY A 27 8.17 -21.02 8.36
C GLY A 27 7.09 -19.90 8.48
N PRO A 28 7.22 -18.79 7.69
CA PRO A 28 6.51 -17.52 7.94
C PRO A 28 5.07 -17.41 7.36
N TYR A 29 4.11 -16.99 8.19
CA TYR A 29 2.70 -16.69 7.87
C TYR A 29 2.49 -15.20 7.58
N ASN A 30 1.58 -14.86 6.65
CA ASN A 30 1.37 -13.48 6.17
C ASN A 30 0.06 -12.80 6.61
N GLY A 31 -0.69 -13.38 7.55
CA GLY A 31 -2.00 -12.86 7.95
C GLY A 31 -3.18 -13.39 7.13
N ILE A 32 -2.95 -14.09 6.00
CA ILE A 32 -3.99 -14.68 5.16
C ILE A 32 -3.68 -16.15 4.81
N THR A 33 -2.42 -16.46 4.49
CA THR A 33 -1.91 -17.78 4.14
C THR A 33 -0.46 -17.95 4.58
N PHE A 34 0.08 -19.16 4.55
CA PHE A 34 1.53 -19.34 4.67
C PHE A 34 2.18 -18.76 3.43
N SER A 35 3.18 -17.90 3.64
CA SER A 35 3.87 -17.23 2.52
C SER A 35 4.48 -18.24 1.56
N GLY A 36 4.88 -19.44 2.00
CA GLY A 36 5.35 -20.54 1.14
C GLY A 36 4.28 -21.31 0.35
N TRP A 37 3.02 -20.84 0.29
CA TRP A 37 1.88 -21.61 -0.24
C TRP A 37 1.09 -20.87 -1.33
N ALA A 38 1.76 -20.15 -2.24
CA ALA A 38 1.10 -19.27 -3.20
C ALA A 38 0.45 -19.97 -4.42
N ASN A 39 0.79 -21.25 -4.69
CA ASN A 39 0.38 -21.95 -5.92
C ASN A 39 -1.02 -22.59 -5.88
N TYR A 40 -1.83 -22.37 -4.84
CA TYR A 40 -3.23 -22.80 -4.87
C TYR A 40 -4.14 -21.66 -5.31
N ALA A 41 -4.47 -21.68 -6.60
CA ALA A 41 -5.40 -20.76 -7.24
C ALA A 41 -6.74 -20.68 -6.50
N PRO A 42 -7.44 -19.53 -6.52
CA PRO A 42 -8.76 -19.32 -5.89
C PRO A 42 -9.89 -20.22 -6.42
N TYR A 43 -9.60 -21.19 -7.30
CA TYR A 43 -10.56 -22.10 -7.91
C TYR A 43 -10.53 -23.53 -7.37
N ALA A 44 -9.56 -23.87 -6.52
CA ALA A 44 -9.63 -25.12 -5.80
C ALA A 44 -10.39 -24.86 -4.49
N THR A 45 -11.70 -25.12 -4.54
CA THR A 45 -12.69 -25.03 -3.45
C THR A 45 -12.03 -25.05 -2.05
N PRO A 46 -12.03 -23.95 -1.27
CA PRO A 46 -11.51 -23.99 0.08
C PRO A 46 -12.57 -24.68 0.94
N ALA A 47 -12.57 -26.00 0.92
CA ALA A 47 -13.33 -26.78 1.88
C ALA A 47 -12.81 -26.58 3.30
N SER A 48 -11.71 -25.84 3.52
CA SER A 48 -11.15 -25.52 4.83
C SER A 48 -10.58 -24.12 4.92
N ILE A 49 -10.87 -23.46 6.05
CA ILE A 49 -10.26 -22.21 6.49
C ILE A 49 -9.16 -22.56 7.49
N TYR A 50 -7.93 -22.09 7.24
CA TYR A 50 -6.84 -22.17 8.20
C TYR A 50 -6.90 -20.97 9.14
N HIS A 51 -6.79 -21.24 10.43
CA HIS A 51 -6.74 -20.23 11.48
C HIS A 51 -5.40 -20.34 12.19
N VAL A 52 -4.72 -19.22 12.35
CA VAL A 52 -3.57 -19.10 13.23
C VAL A 52 -4.01 -18.30 14.44
N ILE A 53 -3.88 -18.90 15.62
CA ILE A 53 -4.23 -18.27 16.88
C ILE A 53 -2.92 -17.91 17.56
N VAL A 54 -2.71 -16.61 17.80
CA VAL A 54 -1.57 -16.08 18.54
C VAL A 54 -2.10 -15.26 19.70
N ASN A 55 -1.79 -15.68 20.93
CA ASN A 55 -2.10 -14.92 22.13
C ASN A 55 -1.01 -15.13 23.19
N GLN A 56 -1.18 -14.51 24.36
CA GLN A 56 -0.19 -14.59 25.45
C GLN A 56 0.02 -16.01 25.99
N ASN A 57 -0.94 -16.92 25.76
CA ASN A 57 -0.96 -18.26 26.35
C ASN A 57 -0.60 -19.36 25.36
N GLU A 58 -0.85 -19.17 24.05
CA GLU A 58 -0.57 -20.17 23.03
C GLU A 58 -0.42 -19.56 21.63
N ILE A 59 0.39 -20.23 20.81
CA ILE A 59 0.48 -20.04 19.36
C ILE A 59 0.16 -21.36 18.68
N TYR A 60 -0.84 -21.41 17.81
CA TYR A 60 -1.12 -22.64 17.06
C TYR A 60 -1.88 -22.40 15.77
N ILE A 61 -1.74 -23.34 14.86
CA ILE A 61 -2.45 -23.44 13.60
C ILE A 61 -3.55 -24.49 13.77
N THR A 62 -4.74 -24.20 13.27
CA THR A 62 -5.83 -25.16 13.14
C THR A 62 -6.53 -24.94 11.81
N PHE A 63 -7.28 -25.92 11.34
CA PHE A 63 -8.14 -25.75 10.17
C PHE A 63 -9.57 -26.16 10.54
N THR A 64 -10.53 -25.46 9.96
CA THR A 64 -11.96 -25.79 10.07
C THR A 64 -12.49 -26.08 8.68
N SER A 65 -13.22 -27.18 8.50
CA SER A 65 -13.88 -27.43 7.23
C SER A 65 -15.18 -26.63 7.12
N ASN A 66 -15.40 -25.95 5.99
CA ASN A 66 -16.66 -25.27 5.68
C ASN A 66 -17.74 -26.22 5.14
N SER A 67 -17.38 -27.48 4.88
CA SER A 67 -18.27 -28.48 4.31
C SER A 67 -18.45 -29.64 5.29
N ASN A 68 -19.70 -29.96 5.61
CA ASN A 68 -20.02 -31.16 6.38
C ASN A 68 -19.85 -32.46 5.57
N THR A 69 -19.55 -32.35 4.27
CA THR A 69 -19.43 -33.49 3.35
C THR A 69 -17.99 -33.80 2.94
N THR A 70 -17.02 -33.05 3.47
CA THR A 70 -15.61 -33.16 3.08
C THR A 70 -14.72 -33.22 4.31
N THR A 71 -13.86 -34.23 4.39
CA THR A 71 -12.81 -34.31 5.42
C THR A 71 -11.44 -34.07 4.78
N LEU A 72 -10.58 -33.33 5.48
CA LEU A 72 -9.20 -33.08 5.06
C LEU A 72 -8.24 -33.64 6.10
N ARG A 73 -7.15 -34.24 5.63
CA ARG A 73 -6.01 -34.60 6.47
C ARG A 73 -4.71 -34.18 5.79
N THR A 74 -3.73 -33.83 6.60
CA THR A 74 -2.35 -33.70 6.16
C THR A 74 -1.57 -34.92 6.64
N LEU A 75 -0.74 -35.47 5.77
CA LEU A 75 0.11 -36.63 6.02
C LEU A 75 1.53 -36.24 5.65
N LEU A 76 2.46 -36.40 6.58
CA LEU A 76 3.87 -36.20 6.28
C LEU A 76 4.49 -37.56 5.95
N THR A 77 5.02 -37.70 4.75
CA THR A 77 5.54 -38.97 4.23
C THR A 77 6.95 -39.27 4.78
N PRO A 78 7.42 -40.53 4.68
CA PRO A 78 8.78 -40.90 5.11
C PRO A 78 9.90 -40.19 4.34
N ASP A 79 9.65 -39.76 3.10
CA ASP A 79 10.57 -38.96 2.28
C ASP A 79 10.47 -37.45 2.55
N GLY A 80 9.78 -37.04 3.62
CA GLY A 80 9.75 -35.66 4.10
C GLY A 80 8.80 -34.74 3.33
N LYS A 81 7.86 -35.28 2.56
CA LYS A 81 6.87 -34.49 1.81
C LYS A 81 5.56 -34.38 2.58
N LEU A 82 5.00 -33.17 2.63
CA LEU A 82 3.67 -32.97 3.23
C LEU A 82 2.60 -33.17 2.17
N GLU A 83 1.84 -34.25 2.28
CA GLU A 83 0.68 -34.54 1.44
C GLU A 83 -0.60 -34.03 2.09
N ILE A 84 -1.51 -33.51 1.26
CA ILE A 84 -2.81 -33.02 1.67
C ILE A 84 -3.86 -33.85 0.96
N LEU A 85 -4.71 -34.51 1.72
CA LEU A 85 -5.65 -35.52 1.23
C LEU A 85 -7.09 -35.10 1.53
N GLN A 86 -7.98 -35.27 0.57
CA GLN A 86 -9.42 -35.03 0.68
C GLN A 86 -10.19 -36.34 0.71
N LEU A 87 -11.23 -36.41 1.54
CA LEU A 87 -12.24 -37.45 1.52
C LEU A 87 -13.60 -36.80 1.27
N LYS A 88 -14.31 -37.21 0.23
CA LYS A 88 -15.69 -36.75 -0.07
C LYS A 88 -16.69 -37.80 0.39
N PHE A 89 -17.73 -37.39 1.12
CA PHE A 89 -18.70 -38.34 1.69
C PHE A 89 -19.47 -39.15 0.64
N LEU A 90 -19.70 -38.57 -0.55
CA LEU A 90 -20.39 -39.24 -1.66
C LEU A 90 -19.52 -40.31 -2.36
N ASN A 91 -18.20 -40.27 -2.19
CA ASN A 91 -17.27 -41.26 -2.73
C ASN A 91 -16.07 -41.40 -1.76
N PRO A 92 -16.08 -42.37 -0.84
CA PRO A 92 -15.18 -42.42 0.32
C PRO A 92 -13.78 -42.95 -0.03
N GLU A 93 -13.12 -42.30 -0.98
CA GLU A 93 -11.70 -42.51 -1.28
C GLU A 93 -10.88 -41.26 -0.91
N TRP A 94 -9.69 -41.48 -0.36
CA TRP A 94 -8.74 -40.40 -0.12
C TRP A 94 -8.07 -39.99 -1.43
N THR A 95 -8.30 -38.75 -1.86
CA THR A 95 -7.68 -38.18 -3.05
C THR A 95 -6.59 -37.18 -2.67
N LEU A 96 -5.41 -37.30 -3.26
CA LEU A 96 -4.30 -36.35 -3.10
C LEU A 96 -4.67 -35.00 -3.75
N ILE A 97 -4.57 -33.94 -2.97
CA ILE A 97 -4.87 -32.56 -3.36
C ILE A 97 -3.60 -31.81 -3.73
N ALA A 98 -2.56 -31.99 -2.91
CA ALA A 98 -1.29 -31.30 -3.03
C ALA A 98 -0.19 -32.03 -2.25
N THR A 99 1.05 -31.79 -2.67
CA THR A 99 2.27 -32.23 -2.00
C THR A 99 3.20 -31.02 -1.85
N LEU A 100 3.80 -30.84 -0.68
CA LEU A 100 4.84 -29.83 -0.43
C LEU A 100 6.20 -30.51 -0.21
N PRO A 101 7.32 -29.93 -0.69
CA PRO A 101 7.42 -28.72 -1.53
C PRO A 101 6.78 -28.90 -2.92
N VAL A 102 6.20 -27.83 -3.49
CA VAL A 102 5.50 -27.88 -4.79
C VAL A 102 6.50 -27.85 -5.95
N ASP A 103 7.56 -27.06 -5.79
CA ASP A 103 8.57 -26.87 -6.81
C ASP A 103 9.95 -26.55 -6.20
N TYR A 104 10.94 -26.37 -7.07
CA TYR A 104 12.33 -26.13 -6.70
C TYR A 104 12.52 -24.92 -5.78
N CYS A 105 11.72 -23.86 -5.93
CA CYS A 105 11.86 -22.64 -5.13
C CYS A 105 11.24 -22.75 -3.73
N ASP A 106 10.58 -23.86 -3.41
CA ASP A 106 10.14 -24.16 -2.04
C ASP A 106 11.25 -24.83 -1.21
N ILE A 107 12.36 -25.23 -1.83
CA ILE A 107 13.54 -25.74 -1.13
C ILE A 107 14.16 -24.58 -0.34
N TYR A 108 14.29 -24.76 0.97
CA TYR A 108 14.80 -23.76 1.88
C TYR A 108 16.18 -23.24 1.46
N GLY A 109 16.32 -21.92 1.34
CA GLY A 109 17.62 -21.26 1.16
C GLY A 109 18.31 -21.53 -0.18
N VAL A 110 17.59 -22.07 -1.17
CA VAL A 110 18.17 -22.55 -2.44
C VAL A 110 18.96 -21.49 -3.23
N CYS A 111 18.61 -20.21 -3.10
CA CYS A 111 19.31 -19.12 -3.76
C CYS A 111 20.34 -18.38 -2.88
N GLY A 112 20.59 -18.84 -1.66
CA GLY A 112 21.56 -18.24 -0.73
C GLY A 112 21.15 -16.86 -0.18
N SER A 113 22.07 -16.22 0.54
CA SER A 113 21.88 -14.89 1.12
C SER A 113 21.65 -13.82 0.04
N TYR A 114 20.62 -12.99 0.23
CA TYR A 114 20.18 -11.92 -0.66
C TYR A 114 19.89 -12.36 -2.10
N GLY A 115 19.80 -13.67 -2.35
CA GLY A 115 19.29 -14.25 -3.57
C GLY A 115 17.79 -14.46 -3.49
N SER A 116 17.12 -14.34 -4.63
CA SER A 116 15.68 -14.57 -4.77
C SER A 116 15.42 -15.68 -5.78
N CYS A 117 14.51 -16.61 -5.44
CA CYS A 117 14.09 -17.68 -6.34
C CYS A 117 12.85 -17.30 -7.13
N ASN A 118 12.86 -17.50 -8.44
CA ASN A 118 11.72 -17.30 -9.32
C ASN A 118 11.63 -18.43 -10.34
N THR A 119 10.52 -19.17 -10.32
CA THR A 119 10.29 -20.30 -11.23
C THR A 119 10.05 -19.88 -12.69
N ALA A 120 9.84 -18.59 -12.95
CA ALA A 120 9.62 -18.04 -14.29
C ALA A 120 10.91 -17.56 -14.97
N THR A 121 12.06 -17.56 -14.28
CA THR A 121 13.35 -17.10 -14.84
C THR A 121 14.31 -18.26 -15.04
N SER A 122 15.24 -18.13 -15.98
CA SER A 122 16.36 -19.06 -16.15
C SER A 122 17.66 -18.26 -16.16
N PRO A 123 18.56 -18.42 -15.15
CA PRO A 123 18.44 -19.32 -13.99
C PRO A 123 17.31 -18.93 -13.01
N ASN A 124 16.83 -19.90 -12.22
CA ASN A 124 15.77 -19.67 -11.21
C ASN A 124 16.24 -18.74 -10.07
N CYS A 125 17.54 -18.69 -9.80
CA CYS A 125 18.12 -17.84 -8.76
C CYS A 125 18.74 -16.58 -9.37
N GLY A 126 18.45 -15.44 -8.76
CA GLY A 126 19.09 -14.16 -9.07
C GLY A 126 19.20 -13.27 -7.83
N CYS A 127 20.20 -12.39 -7.81
CA CYS A 127 20.39 -11.45 -6.71
C CYS A 127 19.28 -10.40 -6.67
N LEU A 128 18.90 -10.00 -5.46
CA LEU A 128 18.05 -8.83 -5.27
C LEU A 128 18.75 -7.58 -5.83
N LYS A 129 17.98 -6.61 -6.33
CA LYS A 129 18.52 -5.34 -6.82
C LYS A 129 19.37 -4.66 -5.75
N GLY A 130 20.55 -4.17 -6.12
CA GLY A 130 21.55 -3.60 -5.20
C GLY A 130 22.50 -4.64 -4.60
N PHE A 131 22.41 -5.89 -5.07
CA PHE A 131 23.31 -6.98 -4.73
C PHE A 131 23.85 -7.64 -6.00
N GLU A 132 25.08 -8.11 -5.93
CA GLU A 132 25.81 -8.76 -7.00
C GLU A 132 26.30 -10.13 -6.54
N LEU A 133 26.46 -11.04 -7.50
CA LEU A 133 27.05 -12.34 -7.24
C LEU A 133 28.49 -12.16 -6.78
N LYS A 134 28.82 -12.74 -5.63
CA LYS A 134 30.20 -12.85 -5.22
C LYS A 134 30.92 -13.79 -6.20
N HIS A 135 31.75 -13.25 -7.09
CA HIS A 135 32.67 -14.06 -7.87
C HIS A 135 33.69 -14.68 -6.91
N SER A 136 33.52 -15.96 -6.59
CA SER A 136 34.56 -16.74 -5.95
C SER A 136 35.53 -17.21 -7.04
N ASP A 137 36.76 -16.72 -7.01
CA ASP A 137 37.90 -17.31 -7.72
C ASP A 137 38.30 -18.69 -7.17
N ASP A 138 37.55 -19.27 -6.22
CA ASP A 138 37.86 -20.58 -5.63
C ASP A 138 36.81 -21.64 -5.98
N THR A 139 37.32 -22.61 -6.74
CA THR A 139 36.85 -23.96 -7.00
C THR A 139 35.99 -24.58 -5.89
N ASN A 140 34.67 -24.74 -6.12
CA ASN A 140 33.98 -26.00 -5.86
C ASN A 140 32.66 -26.07 -6.66
N PRO A 141 32.52 -26.94 -7.67
CA PRO A 141 31.29 -27.04 -8.48
C PRO A 141 30.06 -27.51 -7.71
N ASP A 142 30.25 -28.02 -6.49
CA ASP A 142 29.20 -28.69 -5.71
C ASP A 142 28.51 -27.80 -4.67
N ASN A 143 28.95 -26.55 -4.46
CA ASN A 143 28.28 -25.62 -3.54
C ASN A 143 27.58 -24.51 -4.31
N ASN A 144 26.47 -24.90 -4.96
CA ASN A 144 25.67 -24.10 -5.89
C ASN A 144 24.84 -22.97 -5.20
N THR A 145 25.31 -22.46 -4.07
CA THR A 145 24.66 -21.34 -3.37
C THR A 145 25.23 -20.04 -3.90
N SER A 146 24.49 -19.39 -4.79
CA SER A 146 24.81 -18.03 -5.24
C SER A 146 24.74 -17.06 -4.06
N VAL A 147 25.87 -16.80 -3.41
CA VAL A 147 25.95 -15.80 -2.33
C VAL A 147 25.97 -14.42 -2.95
N CYS A 148 24.86 -13.69 -2.83
CA CYS A 148 24.76 -12.31 -3.27
C CYS A 148 25.29 -11.38 -2.18
N THR A 149 26.15 -10.45 -2.56
CA THR A 149 26.70 -9.42 -1.66
C THR A 149 26.27 -8.05 -2.12
N ARG A 150 26.17 -7.09 -1.18
CA ARG A 150 25.81 -5.71 -1.52
C ARG A 150 26.75 -5.14 -2.58
N SER A 151 26.18 -4.55 -3.63
CA SER A 151 26.96 -3.84 -4.67
C SER A 151 27.66 -2.62 -4.09
N THR A 152 26.94 -1.84 -3.27
CA THR A 152 27.48 -0.71 -2.52
C THR A 152 27.33 -0.93 -1.02
N ALA A 153 28.41 -0.69 -0.27
CA ALA A 153 28.41 -0.74 1.19
C ALA A 153 27.48 0.33 1.80
N LEU A 154 26.85 -0.01 2.91
CA LEU A 154 26.02 0.92 3.69
C LEU A 154 26.90 1.74 4.64
N ASP A 155 26.57 3.03 4.79
CA ASP A 155 27.26 3.99 5.66
C ASP A 155 26.38 4.49 6.82
N CYS A 156 25.14 3.99 6.91
CA CYS A 156 24.09 4.47 7.80
C CYS A 156 23.77 5.97 7.63
N GLY A 157 24.03 6.52 6.43
CA GLY A 157 23.82 7.92 6.11
C GLY A 157 22.33 8.29 5.93
N PRO A 158 22.01 9.59 5.99
CA PRO A 158 20.64 10.08 5.81
C PRO A 158 20.08 9.80 4.40
N GLU A 159 20.97 9.63 3.41
CA GLU A 159 20.62 9.35 2.02
C GLU A 159 20.31 7.88 1.74
N GLU A 160 20.60 6.97 2.68
CA GLU A 160 20.13 5.59 2.58
C GLU A 160 18.61 5.51 2.57
N GLY A 161 18.11 4.48 1.92
CA GLY A 161 16.68 4.24 1.80
C GLY A 161 16.36 2.78 1.55
N PHE A 162 15.12 2.54 1.15
CA PHE A 162 14.59 1.20 1.03
C PHE A 162 14.06 0.95 -0.38
N GLN A 163 14.51 -0.15 -0.98
CA GLN A 163 13.93 -0.67 -2.21
C GLN A 163 12.79 -1.60 -1.85
N LYS A 164 11.60 -1.28 -2.36
CA LYS A 164 10.42 -2.13 -2.25
C LYS A 164 10.50 -3.28 -3.26
N PHE A 165 10.30 -4.50 -2.78
CA PHE A 165 10.10 -5.72 -3.55
C PHE A 165 8.68 -6.23 -3.27
N SER A 166 7.88 -6.42 -4.31
CA SER A 166 6.48 -6.86 -4.20
C SER A 166 6.32 -8.32 -4.61
N SER A 167 5.24 -8.94 -4.13
CA SER A 167 4.92 -10.36 -4.40
C SER A 167 5.99 -11.32 -3.91
N MET A 168 6.59 -11.07 -2.75
CA MET A 168 7.67 -11.87 -2.18
C MET A 168 7.16 -12.88 -1.14
N LYS A 169 7.76 -14.07 -1.08
CA LYS A 169 7.88 -14.83 0.17
C LYS A 169 8.83 -14.04 1.07
N LEU A 170 8.38 -13.72 2.28
CA LEU A 170 9.25 -13.03 3.22
C LEU A 170 10.45 -13.91 3.59
N PRO A 171 11.62 -13.31 3.86
CA PRO A 171 12.80 -14.05 4.27
C PRO A 171 12.55 -14.84 5.55
N ASP A 172 13.43 -15.81 5.80
CA ASP A 172 13.48 -16.52 7.07
C ASP A 172 13.44 -15.55 8.27
N THR A 173 12.68 -15.93 9.30
CA THR A 173 12.38 -15.06 10.45
C THR A 173 13.20 -15.36 11.70
N GLU A 174 14.21 -16.24 11.63
CA GLU A 174 15.10 -16.57 12.75
C GLU A 174 15.76 -15.31 13.34
N ASN A 175 16.22 -14.41 12.45
CA ASN A 175 16.86 -13.15 12.81
C ASN A 175 15.93 -11.93 12.70
N ALA A 176 14.62 -12.17 12.71
CA ALA A 176 13.61 -11.11 12.61
C ALA A 176 12.99 -10.79 13.97
N VAL A 177 12.67 -9.50 14.18
CA VAL A 177 11.99 -9.01 15.38
C VAL A 177 10.61 -8.50 14.99
N TYR A 178 9.57 -9.09 15.59
CA TYR A 178 8.20 -8.65 15.42
C TYR A 178 7.79 -7.62 16.49
N ARG A 179 7.10 -6.55 16.06
CA ARG A 179 6.47 -5.55 16.92
C ARG A 179 5.05 -5.26 16.46
N SER A 180 4.07 -5.52 17.32
CA SER A 180 2.64 -5.39 17.00
C SER A 180 2.09 -3.96 17.04
N ASN A 181 2.76 -3.03 17.74
CA ASN A 181 2.28 -1.66 17.94
C ASN A 181 3.01 -0.64 17.06
N MET A 182 3.22 -0.96 15.79
CA MET A 182 3.94 -0.12 14.85
C MET A 182 3.28 -0.15 13.48
N SER A 183 3.09 1.04 12.90
CA SER A 183 2.68 1.16 11.49
C SER A 183 3.86 0.84 10.57
N LEU A 184 3.57 0.64 9.28
CA LEU A 184 4.62 0.45 8.27
C LEU A 184 5.58 1.64 8.20
N LEU A 185 5.09 2.87 8.41
CA LEU A 185 5.92 4.07 8.43
C LEU A 185 6.82 4.11 9.67
N ASP A 186 6.28 3.74 10.84
CA ASP A 186 7.10 3.60 12.05
C ASP A 186 8.17 2.52 11.89
N CYS A 187 7.86 1.46 11.14
CA CYS A 187 8.78 0.38 10.81
C CYS A 187 9.96 0.87 9.97
N GLU A 188 9.68 1.70 8.96
CA GLU A 188 10.72 2.34 8.14
C GLU A 188 11.62 3.25 9.00
N VAL A 189 11.02 4.10 9.84
CA VAL A 189 11.77 5.01 10.72
C VAL A 189 12.63 4.22 11.70
N ALA A 190 12.08 3.17 12.32
CA ALA A 190 12.82 2.33 13.26
C ALA A 190 13.98 1.58 12.59
N CYS A 191 13.76 1.06 11.37
CA CYS A 191 14.82 0.41 10.61
C CYS A 191 15.90 1.41 10.18
N LYS A 192 15.51 2.59 9.67
CA LYS A 192 16.46 3.64 9.26
C LYS A 192 17.33 4.11 10.41
N ASN A 193 16.75 4.26 11.60
CA ASN A 193 17.45 4.69 12.82
C ASN A 193 18.35 3.60 13.44
N ASN A 194 18.29 2.36 12.95
CA ASN A 194 19.13 1.27 13.43
C ASN A 194 20.03 0.76 12.30
N CYS A 195 21.33 1.07 12.34
CA CYS A 195 22.29 0.75 11.28
C CYS A 195 22.44 -0.75 10.99
N SER A 196 22.06 -1.63 11.92
CA SER A 196 22.08 -3.09 11.72
C SER A 196 20.82 -3.62 11.01
N CYS A 197 19.78 -2.80 10.87
CA CYS A 197 18.55 -3.23 10.21
C CYS A 197 18.77 -3.37 8.70
N THR A 198 18.49 -4.56 8.16
CA THR A 198 18.71 -4.90 6.75
C THR A 198 17.44 -4.83 5.91
N ALA A 199 16.28 -5.15 6.50
CA ALA A 199 14.99 -5.07 5.84
C ALA A 199 13.84 -4.94 6.83
N TYR A 200 12.67 -4.56 6.32
CA TYR A 200 11.43 -4.61 7.07
C TYR A 200 10.23 -5.01 6.19
N ALA A 201 9.15 -5.45 6.83
CA ALA A 201 7.88 -5.78 6.19
C ALA A 201 6.71 -5.63 7.16
N ASN A 202 5.49 -5.50 6.63
CA ASN A 202 4.28 -5.71 7.41
C ASN A 202 3.92 -7.21 7.38
N PRO A 203 3.93 -7.91 8.52
CA PRO A 203 3.57 -9.32 8.59
C PRO A 203 2.07 -9.57 8.46
N ASP A 204 1.22 -8.57 8.71
CA ASP A 204 -0.24 -8.66 8.58
C ASP A 204 -0.72 -7.88 7.35
N VAL A 205 -1.03 -8.61 6.29
CA VAL A 205 -1.55 -8.01 5.04
C VAL A 205 -3.06 -7.83 5.04
N THR A 206 -3.75 -8.11 6.15
CA THR A 206 -5.18 -7.86 6.26
C THR A 206 -5.48 -6.35 6.28
N PRO A 207 -6.67 -5.92 5.82
CA PRO A 207 -7.04 -4.50 5.85
C PRO A 207 -7.07 -3.95 7.28
N GLY A 208 -6.10 -3.08 7.61
CA GLY A 208 -5.92 -2.54 8.97
C GLY A 208 -4.99 -3.36 9.86
N GLY A 209 -4.23 -4.30 9.29
CA GLY A 209 -3.16 -5.03 9.96
C GLY A 209 -2.02 -4.10 10.37
N ASP A 210 -1.82 -3.98 11.67
CA ASP A 210 -0.69 -3.27 12.28
C ASP A 210 0.40 -4.27 12.66
N GLY A 211 1.66 -3.92 12.43
CA GLY A 211 2.75 -4.84 12.63
C GLY A 211 4.00 -4.43 11.88
N CYS A 212 5.14 -4.64 12.53
CA CYS A 212 6.45 -4.36 11.99
C CYS A 212 7.34 -5.59 12.21
N LEU A 213 7.86 -6.14 11.12
CA LEU A 213 8.86 -7.19 11.14
C LEU A 213 10.18 -6.61 10.64
N LEU A 214 11.22 -6.65 11.48
CA LEU A 214 12.54 -6.06 11.23
C LEU A 214 13.60 -7.15 11.18
N TRP A 215 14.44 -7.17 10.13
CA TRP A 215 15.55 -8.11 10.00
C TRP A 215 16.89 -7.44 10.35
N PHE A 216 17.78 -8.19 11.02
CA PHE A 216 19.10 -7.72 11.48
C PHE A 216 20.27 -8.56 10.98
N GLY A 217 20.14 -9.11 9.78
CA GLY A 217 21.16 -9.97 9.17
C GLY A 217 20.84 -10.27 7.71
N ASP A 218 21.40 -11.36 7.22
CA ASP A 218 21.20 -11.80 5.85
C ASP A 218 19.75 -12.22 5.58
N LEU A 219 19.27 -11.87 4.39
CA LEU A 219 17.93 -12.25 3.93
C LEU A 219 18.06 -13.58 3.18
N ILE A 220 17.57 -14.65 3.77
CA ILE A 220 17.65 -16.01 3.21
C ILE A 220 16.23 -16.53 2.94
N ASP A 221 16.11 -17.49 2.03
CA ASP A 221 14.83 -18.16 1.70
C ASP A 221 13.78 -17.22 1.06
N VAL A 222 14.27 -16.25 0.30
CA VAL A 222 13.46 -15.27 -0.43
C VAL A 222 13.00 -15.86 -1.77
N ARG A 223 11.71 -15.74 -2.06
CA ARG A 223 11.11 -16.20 -3.32
C ARG A 223 10.19 -15.13 -3.91
N VAL A 224 10.12 -15.05 -5.23
CA VAL A 224 9.15 -14.24 -5.96
C VAL A 224 7.95 -15.11 -6.33
N PHE A 225 6.75 -14.64 -6.03
CA PHE A 225 5.50 -15.25 -6.47
C PHE A 225 4.89 -14.50 -7.66
N PRO A 226 4.20 -15.21 -8.57
CA PRO A 226 3.43 -14.57 -9.63
C PRO A 226 2.31 -13.67 -9.10
N GLN A 227 1.73 -14.03 -7.94
CA GLN A 227 0.60 -13.36 -7.30
C GLN A 227 0.55 -13.69 -5.80
N ASN A 228 -0.13 -12.88 -4.99
CA ASN A 228 -0.39 -13.10 -3.56
C ASN A 228 0.83 -13.15 -2.62
N GLY A 229 1.99 -12.68 -3.05
CA GLY A 229 3.14 -12.47 -2.16
C GLY A 229 3.06 -11.15 -1.39
N GLN A 230 4.05 -10.88 -0.56
CA GLN A 230 4.12 -9.72 0.32
C GLN A 230 5.12 -8.67 -0.15
N ASP A 231 4.96 -7.46 0.38
CA ASP A 231 5.94 -6.39 0.20
C ASP A 231 7.08 -6.52 1.22
N LEU A 232 8.31 -6.57 0.71
CA LEU A 232 9.56 -6.58 1.48
C LEU A 232 10.34 -5.29 1.14
N TYR A 233 10.81 -4.59 2.16
CA TYR A 233 11.57 -3.34 2.01
C TYR A 233 13.01 -3.57 2.43
N VAL A 234 13.94 -3.59 1.48
CA VAL A 234 15.35 -3.89 1.73
C VAL A 234 16.17 -2.61 1.71
N ARG A 235 16.99 -2.41 2.75
CA ARG A 235 17.84 -1.23 2.89
C ARG A 235 18.96 -1.24 1.85
N LEU A 236 19.14 -0.14 1.12
CA LEU A 236 20.17 0.04 0.09
C LEU A 236 20.84 1.42 0.22
N ALA A 237 22.06 1.52 -0.32
CA ALA A 237 22.79 2.78 -0.42
C ALA A 237 22.09 3.74 -1.39
N ALA A 238 22.27 5.05 -1.19
CA ALA A 238 21.67 6.10 -2.01
C ALA A 238 22.00 5.95 -3.52
N SER A 239 23.22 5.51 -3.83
CA SER A 239 23.69 5.24 -5.20
C SER A 239 22.90 4.14 -5.89
N GLU A 240 22.54 3.08 -5.17
CA GLU A 240 21.80 1.91 -5.68
C GLU A 240 20.31 2.21 -5.90
N LEU A 241 19.81 3.22 -5.19
CA LEU A 241 18.49 3.79 -5.43
C LEU A 241 18.50 4.67 -6.71
N SER A 242 19.69 5.01 -7.23
CA SER A 242 19.93 6.03 -8.26
C SER A 242 20.40 5.47 -9.60
N GLY A 243 19.63 4.57 -10.21
CA GLY A 243 19.71 4.23 -11.63
C GLY A 243 18.93 5.20 -12.54
N ARG A 244 19.21 6.51 -12.48
CA ARG A 244 18.66 7.51 -13.43
C ARG A 244 19.78 8.12 -14.30
N PRO A 245 19.62 8.21 -15.64
CA PRO A 245 20.53 9.00 -16.45
C PRO A 245 20.45 10.48 -16.06
N LYS A 246 21.59 11.17 -16.16
CA LYS A 246 21.71 12.64 -16.07
C LYS A 246 20.95 13.31 -17.23
N ASN A 247 19.64 13.39 -17.07
CA ASN A 247 18.65 14.30 -17.68
C ASN A 247 17.25 13.80 -17.27
N THR A 248 16.93 13.78 -15.96
CA THR A 248 15.59 13.35 -15.48
C THR A 248 15.29 13.77 -14.02
N LEU A 249 14.96 15.03 -13.81
CA LEU A 249 13.89 15.41 -12.85
C LEU A 249 12.69 15.84 -13.68
N ASN A 250 12.13 14.87 -14.42
CA ASN A 250 10.86 14.93 -15.13
C ASN A 250 10.41 13.49 -15.45
N LYS A 251 9.27 13.09 -14.87
CA LYS A 251 8.36 11.99 -15.31
C LYS A 251 8.81 10.53 -15.15
N GLU A 252 7.94 9.55 -14.91
CA GLU A 252 6.58 9.42 -14.36
C GLU A 252 6.22 7.92 -14.48
N PHE A 253 5.16 7.53 -13.77
CA PHE A 253 4.19 6.51 -14.19
C PHE A 253 4.42 5.88 -15.58
N LYS A 254 4.92 4.64 -15.59
CA LYS A 254 4.48 3.61 -16.55
C LYS A 254 4.35 2.28 -15.83
N GLY A 255 3.15 2.03 -15.32
CA GLY A 255 2.62 0.67 -15.32
C GLY A 255 2.19 0.32 -16.75
N ASN A 256 2.54 -0.87 -17.20
CA ASN A 256 1.81 -1.61 -18.21
C ASN A 256 1.44 -2.94 -17.52
N GLY A 257 0.20 -3.35 -17.32
CA GLY A 257 -1.09 -2.78 -17.65
C GLY A 257 -2.12 -3.87 -17.40
N SER A 258 -3.00 -3.67 -16.44
CA SER A 258 -4.40 -4.07 -16.57
C SER A 258 -5.23 -2.78 -16.49
N GLN A 259 -5.25 -2.10 -17.63
CA GLN A 259 -6.01 -0.89 -17.97
C GLN A 259 -6.50 -0.01 -16.80
N ILE A 260 -5.65 0.95 -16.41
CA ILE A 260 -6.06 2.12 -15.63
C ILE A 260 -6.31 3.26 -16.61
N GLY A 261 -7.59 3.51 -16.93
CA GLY A 261 -8.01 4.63 -17.75
C GLY A 261 -7.94 5.97 -17.00
N SER A 262 -7.15 6.88 -17.57
CA SER A 262 -7.19 8.37 -17.52
C SER A 262 -7.04 9.10 -16.18
N ALA A 263 -5.82 9.63 -15.92
CA ALA A 263 -5.48 11.06 -15.71
C ALA A 263 -4.16 11.24 -14.93
N GLU A 264 -3.10 11.75 -15.58
CA GLU A 264 -1.79 12.05 -14.98
C GLU A 264 -1.83 13.45 -14.31
N VAL A 265 -1.55 13.56 -13.01
CA VAL A 265 -1.55 14.84 -12.26
C VAL A 265 -0.12 15.38 -12.14
N SER A 266 0.10 16.66 -12.47
CA SER A 266 1.44 17.24 -12.64
C SER A 266 2.14 17.64 -11.33
N LEU A 267 3.46 17.42 -11.23
CA LEU A 267 4.31 17.89 -10.13
C LEU A 267 4.86 19.30 -10.42
N PHE A 268 4.64 20.24 -9.50
CA PHE A 268 5.15 21.62 -9.58
C PHE A 268 6.33 21.85 -8.63
N SER A 269 7.30 22.68 -9.03
CA SER A 269 8.41 23.08 -8.15
C SER A 269 8.00 24.23 -7.23
N LEU A 270 8.54 24.25 -6.00
CA LEU A 270 8.25 25.33 -5.04
C LEU A 270 8.60 26.71 -5.60
N ALA A 271 9.69 26.82 -6.38
CA ALA A 271 10.10 28.08 -7.00
C ALA A 271 9.05 28.57 -8.02
N LYS A 272 8.45 27.67 -8.78
CA LYS A 272 7.37 28.01 -9.74
C LYS A 272 6.13 28.50 -9.01
N ILE A 273 5.73 27.81 -7.94
CA ILE A 273 4.54 28.16 -7.16
C ILE A 273 4.75 29.46 -6.36
N SER A 274 5.92 29.64 -5.73
CA SER A 274 6.28 30.89 -5.05
C SER A 274 6.21 32.06 -6.03
N ARG A 275 6.81 31.95 -7.23
CA ARG A 275 6.70 33.01 -8.25
C ARG A 275 5.26 33.28 -8.67
N ALA A 276 4.49 32.23 -8.95
CA ALA A 276 3.10 32.35 -9.39
C ALA A 276 2.19 33.04 -8.35
N THR A 277 2.49 32.85 -7.06
CA THR A 277 1.73 33.41 -5.94
C THR A 277 2.31 34.71 -5.40
N ASN A 278 3.34 35.27 -6.04
CA ASN A 278 4.13 36.40 -5.54
C ASN A 278 4.63 36.16 -4.11
N ASP A 279 5.35 35.06 -3.94
CA ASP A 279 5.86 34.49 -2.69
C ASP A 279 4.80 34.35 -1.60
N PHE A 280 3.64 33.80 -1.98
CA PHE A 280 2.49 33.63 -1.07
C PHE A 280 2.03 34.94 -0.42
N SER A 281 2.04 36.04 -1.20
CA SER A 281 1.59 37.36 -0.73
C SER A 281 0.18 37.30 -0.13
N VAL A 282 -0.03 38.05 0.95
CA VAL A 282 -1.34 38.20 1.59
C VAL A 282 -2.37 38.78 0.64
N ASP A 283 -1.97 39.61 -0.32
CA ASP A 283 -2.87 40.19 -1.34
C ASP A 283 -3.47 39.12 -2.26
N ASN A 284 -2.78 37.98 -2.40
CA ASN A 284 -3.24 36.85 -3.18
C ASN A 284 -4.03 35.83 -2.36
N LYS A 285 -4.22 36.06 -1.05
CA LYS A 285 -4.92 35.10 -0.19
C LYS A 285 -6.42 35.07 -0.51
N LEU A 286 -6.92 33.89 -0.89
CA LEU A 286 -8.33 33.64 -1.20
C LEU A 286 -9.14 33.28 0.05
N GLY A 287 -8.50 32.60 1.00
CA GLY A 287 -9.12 32.15 2.25
C GLY A 287 -8.16 31.36 3.12
N GLU A 288 -8.58 31.04 4.33
CA GLU A 288 -7.86 30.17 5.26
C GLU A 288 -8.86 29.40 6.12
N GLY A 289 -8.59 28.12 6.34
CA GLY A 289 -9.36 27.26 7.23
C GLY A 289 -8.45 26.29 7.99
N GLY A 290 -9.02 25.26 8.60
CA GLY A 290 -8.26 24.25 9.36
C GLY A 290 -7.18 23.52 8.55
N PHE A 291 -7.27 23.57 7.22
CA PHE A 291 -6.35 22.92 6.29
C PHE A 291 -5.22 23.83 5.78
N GLY A 292 -5.18 25.07 6.26
CA GLY A 292 -4.18 26.07 5.87
C GLY A 292 -4.70 27.10 4.87
N PRO A 293 -3.83 28.07 4.49
CA PRO A 293 -4.19 29.15 3.59
C PRO A 293 -4.26 28.71 2.12
N VAL A 294 -5.17 29.33 1.38
CA VAL A 294 -5.32 29.19 -0.07
C VAL A 294 -4.97 30.50 -0.74
N TYR A 295 -4.11 30.45 -1.76
CA TYR A 295 -3.64 31.61 -2.51
C TYR A 295 -4.05 31.52 -3.97
N LYS A 296 -4.36 32.67 -4.58
CA LYS A 296 -4.42 32.84 -6.01
C LYS A 296 -3.01 32.87 -6.56
N GLY A 297 -2.78 32.18 -7.67
CA GLY A 297 -1.55 32.28 -8.44
C GLY A 297 -1.83 32.45 -9.92
N VAL A 298 -0.83 32.96 -10.64
CA VAL A 298 -0.85 33.03 -12.09
C VAL A 298 0.41 32.34 -12.61
N LEU A 299 0.23 31.23 -13.32
CA LEU A 299 1.33 30.51 -13.94
C LEU A 299 1.84 31.25 -15.19
N GLU A 300 2.94 30.76 -15.76
CA GLU A 300 3.41 31.16 -17.09
C GLU A 300 2.25 31.06 -18.10
N GLU A 301 2.18 31.99 -19.06
CA GLU A 301 1.07 32.14 -20.03
C GLU A 301 -0.27 32.65 -19.47
N GLY A 302 -0.32 33.09 -18.21
CA GLY A 302 -1.49 33.76 -17.63
C GLY A 302 -2.56 32.82 -17.06
N HIS A 303 -2.24 31.53 -16.90
CA HIS A 303 -3.18 30.55 -16.36
C HIS A 303 -3.39 30.75 -14.85
N GLU A 304 -4.61 31.12 -14.45
CA GLU A 304 -4.98 31.34 -13.05
C GLU A 304 -5.15 30.01 -12.30
N ILE A 305 -4.55 29.92 -11.11
CA ILE A 305 -4.58 28.73 -10.25
C ILE A 305 -4.96 29.09 -8.81
N ALA A 306 -5.46 28.11 -8.07
CA ALA A 306 -5.61 28.17 -6.62
C ALA A 306 -4.63 27.21 -5.95
N VAL A 307 -3.82 27.73 -5.02
CA VAL A 307 -2.77 26.99 -4.32
C VAL A 307 -3.15 26.85 -2.86
N LYS A 308 -3.55 25.63 -2.47
CA LYS A 308 -3.83 25.26 -1.07
C LYS A 308 -2.52 24.82 -0.42
N ARG A 309 -1.98 25.62 0.49
CA ARG A 309 -0.75 25.32 1.23
C ARG A 309 -1.11 24.67 2.56
N LEU A 310 -0.70 23.43 2.75
CA LEU A 310 -1.07 22.66 3.93
C LEU A 310 -0.26 23.08 5.16
N SER A 311 -0.91 23.07 6.32
CA SER A 311 -0.27 23.42 7.59
C SER A 311 0.85 22.44 7.97
N LYS A 312 1.98 22.98 8.46
CA LYS A 312 3.17 22.21 8.88
C LYS A 312 2.96 21.38 10.14
N SER A 313 1.95 21.70 10.96
CA SER A 313 1.82 21.20 12.33
C SER A 313 0.76 20.12 12.52
N SER A 314 0.19 19.55 11.45
CA SER A 314 -0.89 18.56 11.59
C SER A 314 -0.54 17.23 10.91
N VAL A 315 -0.49 16.15 11.71
CA VAL A 315 -0.48 14.75 11.24
C VAL A 315 -1.68 14.48 10.31
N GLN A 316 -2.78 15.21 10.55
CA GLN A 316 -4.00 15.16 9.76
C GLN A 316 -3.83 15.71 8.33
N GLY A 317 -3.02 16.76 8.13
CA GLY A 317 -2.79 17.35 6.81
C GLY A 317 -2.04 16.43 5.82
N LEU A 318 -1.26 15.46 6.32
CA LEU A 318 -0.57 14.48 5.45
C LEU A 318 -1.54 13.42 4.90
N VAL A 319 -2.43 12.89 5.75
CA VAL A 319 -3.47 11.94 5.33
C VAL A 319 -4.44 12.60 4.35
N GLU A 320 -4.82 13.84 4.62
CA GLU A 320 -5.71 14.61 3.74
C GLU A 320 -5.04 14.93 2.40
N PHE A 321 -3.74 15.27 2.40
CA PHE A 321 -2.96 15.44 1.18
C PHE A 321 -2.96 14.17 0.32
N GLU A 322 -2.61 13.02 0.92
CA GLU A 322 -2.58 11.74 0.21
C GLU A 322 -3.96 11.35 -0.31
N ASN A 323 -5.02 11.60 0.46
CA ASN A 323 -6.41 11.40 0.03
C ASN A 323 -6.76 12.30 -1.16
N GLU A 324 -6.46 13.61 -1.12
CA GLU A 324 -6.78 14.52 -2.23
C GLU A 324 -5.99 14.15 -3.50
N VAL A 325 -4.71 13.83 -3.38
CA VAL A 325 -3.89 13.39 -4.51
C VAL A 325 -4.38 12.05 -5.06
N THR A 326 -4.74 11.09 -4.22
CA THR A 326 -5.14 9.74 -4.68
C THR A 326 -6.58 9.69 -5.21
N CYS A 327 -7.50 10.43 -4.57
CA CYS A 327 -8.92 10.48 -4.94
C CYS A 327 -9.14 11.43 -6.12
N VAL A 328 -8.78 12.71 -5.99
CA VAL A 328 -9.16 13.75 -6.95
C VAL A 328 -8.42 13.58 -8.27
N ALA A 329 -7.19 13.04 -8.25
CA ALA A 329 -6.48 12.72 -9.50
C ALA A 329 -7.25 11.80 -10.43
N LYS A 330 -8.08 10.89 -9.87
CA LYS A 330 -8.83 9.89 -10.63
C LYS A 330 -10.26 10.33 -10.95
N LEU A 331 -10.68 11.50 -10.46
CA LEU A 331 -12.04 12.01 -10.61
C LEU A 331 -12.05 13.14 -11.62
N GLN A 332 -12.83 12.98 -12.68
CA GLN A 332 -13.00 14.02 -13.71
C GLN A 332 -14.47 14.19 -14.01
N HIS A 333 -15.02 15.31 -13.55
CA HIS A 333 -16.41 15.65 -13.81
C HIS A 333 -16.60 17.17 -13.78
N ARG A 334 -17.52 17.67 -14.61
CA ARG A 334 -17.76 19.12 -14.76
C ARG A 334 -18.18 19.83 -13.46
N ASN A 335 -18.75 19.08 -12.52
CA ASN A 335 -19.20 19.57 -11.21
C ASN A 335 -18.26 19.19 -10.06
N LEU A 336 -17.02 18.83 -10.35
CA LEU A 336 -15.95 18.63 -9.36
C LEU A 336 -14.81 19.61 -9.66
N VAL A 337 -14.15 20.12 -8.63
CA VAL A 337 -12.97 20.98 -8.81
C VAL A 337 -11.80 20.13 -9.31
N LYS A 338 -11.18 20.58 -10.39
CA LYS A 338 -10.05 19.88 -11.01
C LYS A 338 -8.76 20.15 -10.24
N LEU A 339 -8.13 19.08 -9.77
CA LEU A 339 -6.74 19.10 -9.33
C LEU A 339 -5.82 19.16 -10.58
N LEU A 340 -5.05 20.23 -10.70
CA LEU A 340 -4.08 20.42 -11.78
C LEU A 340 -2.73 19.78 -11.43
N GLY A 341 -2.37 19.82 -10.15
CA GLY A 341 -1.08 19.34 -9.70
C GLY A 341 -0.86 19.41 -8.20
N TYR A 342 0.35 19.05 -7.78
CA TYR A 342 0.79 19.17 -6.40
C TYR A 342 2.26 19.62 -6.35
N CYS A 343 2.68 20.14 -5.20
CA CYS A 343 4.07 20.50 -4.92
C CYS A 343 4.49 19.90 -3.57
N ILE A 344 5.66 19.25 -3.54
CA ILE A 344 6.28 18.71 -2.33
C ILE A 344 7.74 19.16 -2.32
N LYS A 345 8.15 19.91 -1.30
CA LYS A 345 9.56 20.27 -1.08
C LYS A 345 9.85 20.40 0.41
N GLY A 346 10.58 19.42 0.96
CA GLY A 346 10.77 19.32 2.41
C GLY A 346 9.42 19.19 3.12
N ASP A 347 9.16 20.08 4.08
CA ASP A 347 7.90 20.12 4.82
C ASP A 347 6.76 20.86 4.09
N GLU A 348 7.06 21.51 2.96
CA GLU A 348 6.05 22.22 2.17
C GLU A 348 5.26 21.25 1.30
N LYS A 349 3.95 21.14 1.57
CA LYS A 349 2.99 20.36 0.77
C LYS A 349 1.90 21.28 0.26
N MET A 350 1.67 21.29 -1.05
CA MET A 350 0.69 22.17 -1.69
C MET A 350 -0.10 21.42 -2.76
N LEU A 351 -1.38 21.77 -2.87
CA LEU A 351 -2.27 21.28 -3.91
C LEU A 351 -2.65 22.44 -4.83
N ILE A 352 -2.58 22.20 -6.13
CA ILE A 352 -2.82 23.19 -7.17
C ILE A 352 -4.10 22.82 -7.89
N TYR A 353 -5.11 23.66 -7.78
CA TYR A 353 -6.42 23.50 -8.40
C TYR A 353 -6.64 24.56 -9.48
N GLU A 354 -7.65 24.32 -10.32
CA GLU A 354 -8.23 25.37 -11.15
C GLU A 354 -8.74 26.53 -10.27
N TYR A 355 -8.51 27.77 -10.72
CA TYR A 355 -9.06 28.94 -10.04
C TYR A 355 -10.55 29.10 -10.36
N LEU A 356 -11.36 29.36 -9.33
CA LEU A 356 -12.80 29.58 -9.44
C LEU A 356 -13.16 30.99 -8.96
N PRO A 357 -13.55 31.89 -9.89
CA PRO A 357 -13.62 33.33 -9.62
C PRO A 357 -14.82 33.73 -8.75
N ASN A 358 -15.90 32.95 -8.79
CA ASN A 358 -17.15 33.28 -8.12
C ASN A 358 -17.20 32.72 -6.69
N LYS A 359 -16.06 32.42 -6.05
CA LYS A 359 -15.98 32.00 -4.64
C LYS A 359 -16.87 30.79 -4.31
N SER A 360 -17.12 30.57 -3.02
CA SER A 360 -17.94 29.48 -2.49
C SER A 360 -19.43 29.83 -2.42
N LEU A 361 -20.31 28.84 -2.38
CA LEU A 361 -21.75 29.02 -2.34
C LEU A 361 -22.22 29.70 -1.04
N ASP A 362 -21.56 29.40 0.09
CA ASP A 362 -21.84 30.02 1.39
C ASP A 362 -21.65 31.55 1.36
N TYR A 363 -20.71 32.06 0.55
CA TYR A 363 -20.46 33.48 0.32
C TYR A 363 -21.70 34.21 -0.21
N PHE A 364 -22.58 33.53 -0.95
CA PHE A 364 -23.84 34.11 -1.43
C PHE A 364 -25.01 33.78 -0.52
N LEU A 365 -25.08 32.55 -0.01
CA LEU A 365 -26.22 32.07 0.78
C LEU A 365 -26.33 32.74 2.14
N PHE A 366 -25.21 33.05 2.79
CA PHE A 366 -25.21 33.62 4.15
C PHE A 366 -24.85 35.12 4.17
N ALA A 367 -24.77 35.75 2.99
CA ALA A 367 -24.51 37.17 2.87
C ALA A 367 -25.75 38.07 3.08
N ASP A 368 -25.53 39.38 2.95
CA ASP A 368 -26.56 40.40 2.94
C ASP A 368 -27.49 40.28 1.72
N LYS A 369 -28.63 40.99 1.75
CA LYS A 369 -29.70 40.85 0.75
C LYS A 369 -29.21 41.06 -0.70
N SER A 370 -28.23 41.94 -0.91
CA SER A 370 -27.69 42.28 -2.23
C SER A 370 -26.98 41.10 -2.92
N ARG A 371 -26.18 40.33 -2.16
CA ARG A 371 -25.48 39.14 -2.66
C ARG A 371 -26.42 37.95 -2.81
N LYS A 372 -27.40 37.81 -1.91
CA LYS A 372 -28.45 36.79 -2.01
C LYS A 372 -29.29 36.92 -3.27
N SER A 373 -29.53 38.16 -3.75
CA SER A 373 -30.26 38.40 -5.00
C SER A 373 -29.49 38.03 -6.26
N LEU A 374 -28.17 37.82 -6.19
CA LEU A 374 -27.38 37.28 -7.31
C LEU A 374 -27.68 35.81 -7.59
N LEU A 375 -28.26 35.10 -6.61
CA LEU A 375 -28.75 33.73 -6.76
C LEU A 375 -30.28 33.75 -6.84
N ASP A 376 -30.81 34.05 -8.03
CA ASP A 376 -32.22 33.83 -8.31
C ASP A 376 -32.57 32.33 -8.26
N TRP A 377 -33.85 32.00 -8.37
CA TRP A 377 -34.30 30.61 -8.29
C TRP A 377 -33.71 29.73 -9.41
N SER A 378 -33.53 30.29 -10.61
CA SER A 378 -32.93 29.57 -11.74
C SER A 378 -31.49 29.16 -11.43
N HIS A 379 -30.67 30.08 -10.93
CA HIS A 379 -29.30 29.81 -10.51
C HIS A 379 -29.26 28.78 -9.37
N ARG A 380 -30.12 28.92 -8.36
CA ARG A 380 -30.19 27.96 -7.24
C ARG A 380 -30.55 26.55 -7.72
N PHE A 381 -31.53 26.44 -8.62
CA PHE A 381 -31.91 25.16 -9.20
C PHE A 381 -30.76 24.53 -9.98
N ASN A 382 -30.08 25.30 -10.83
CA ASN A 382 -28.90 24.84 -11.57
C ASN A 382 -27.77 24.40 -10.64
N ILE A 383 -27.57 25.10 -9.52
CA ILE A 383 -26.59 24.73 -8.50
C ILE A 383 -26.98 23.42 -7.82
N ILE A 384 -28.22 23.25 -7.36
CA ILE A 384 -28.70 22.01 -6.75
C ILE A 384 -28.53 20.84 -7.73
N HIS A 385 -28.96 21.03 -8.97
CA HIS A 385 -28.85 20.02 -10.01
C HIS A 385 -27.38 19.66 -10.30
N GLY A 386 -26.49 20.64 -10.41
CA GLY A 386 -25.06 20.38 -10.62
C GLY A 386 -24.39 19.65 -9.44
N ILE A 387 -24.74 19.99 -8.21
CA ILE A 387 -24.28 19.27 -7.00
C ILE A 387 -24.77 17.83 -7.04
N ALA A 388 -26.07 17.61 -7.31
CA ALA A 388 -26.65 16.27 -7.39
C ALA A 388 -25.95 15.42 -8.46
N ARG A 389 -25.63 16.00 -9.63
CA ARG A 389 -24.85 15.33 -10.68
C ARG A 389 -23.43 14.99 -10.24
N GLY A 390 -22.76 15.92 -9.54
CA GLY A 390 -21.44 15.67 -8.98
C GLY A 390 -21.44 14.52 -7.97
N LEU A 391 -22.44 14.46 -7.09
CA LEU A 391 -22.59 13.39 -6.10
C LEU A 391 -22.97 12.05 -6.73
N LEU A 392 -23.90 12.05 -7.70
CA LEU A 392 -24.27 10.86 -8.46
C LEU A 392 -23.04 10.26 -9.12
N TYR A 393 -22.22 11.11 -9.74
CA TYR A 393 -20.94 10.69 -10.31
C TYR A 393 -20.04 10.04 -9.26
N LEU A 394 -19.80 10.69 -8.12
CA LEU A 394 -18.96 10.12 -7.06
C LEU A 394 -19.48 8.78 -6.51
N HIS A 395 -20.79 8.62 -6.42
CA HIS A 395 -21.41 7.46 -5.76
C HIS A 395 -21.64 6.28 -6.70
N GLN A 396 -21.87 6.52 -8.00
CA GLN A 396 -22.35 5.52 -8.93
C GLN A 396 -21.60 5.51 -10.26
N ASP A 397 -21.31 6.68 -10.87
CA ASP A 397 -20.79 6.74 -12.24
C ASP A 397 -19.26 6.80 -12.33
N SER A 398 -18.55 7.06 -11.23
CA SER A 398 -17.09 6.97 -11.19
C SER A 398 -16.63 5.53 -11.05
N ARG A 399 -15.45 5.22 -11.61
CA ARG A 399 -14.81 3.89 -11.52
C ARG A 399 -14.63 3.40 -10.07
N LEU A 400 -14.58 4.32 -9.13
CA LEU A 400 -14.40 4.06 -7.71
C LEU A 400 -15.57 4.74 -7.01
N LYS A 401 -16.26 4.05 -6.10
CA LYS A 401 -17.33 4.66 -5.31
C LYS A 401 -16.69 5.52 -4.23
N VAL A 402 -16.96 6.83 -4.25
CA VAL A 402 -16.33 7.83 -3.39
C VAL A 402 -17.39 8.53 -2.54
N VAL A 403 -17.24 8.50 -1.23
CA VAL A 403 -18.09 9.30 -0.32
C VAL A 403 -17.31 10.53 0.12
N HIS A 404 -17.83 11.73 -0.16
CA HIS A 404 -17.15 13.01 0.09
C HIS A 404 -16.90 13.30 1.58
N ARG A 405 -17.89 12.98 2.45
CA ARG A 405 -17.87 13.14 3.92
C ARG A 405 -17.78 14.57 4.48
N ASP A 406 -17.43 15.57 3.68
CA ASP A 406 -17.50 16.99 4.10
C ASP A 406 -18.25 17.88 3.11
N LEU A 407 -19.46 17.45 2.70
CA LEU A 407 -20.27 18.25 1.79
C LEU A 407 -20.99 19.38 2.54
N LYS A 408 -20.63 20.62 2.23
CA LYS A 408 -21.22 21.85 2.80
C LYS A 408 -21.17 22.98 1.78
N ALA A 409 -21.93 24.06 2.00
CA ALA A 409 -21.95 25.22 1.11
C ALA A 409 -20.56 25.89 0.93
N GLY A 410 -19.68 25.83 1.93
CA GLY A 410 -18.30 26.31 1.82
C GLY A 410 -17.41 25.48 0.87
N ASN A 411 -17.78 24.22 0.63
CA ASN A 411 -17.06 23.29 -0.23
C ASN A 411 -17.72 23.17 -1.63
N ILE A 412 -18.65 24.07 -1.96
CA ILE A 412 -19.19 24.23 -3.31
C ILE A 412 -18.64 25.53 -3.87
N LEU A 413 -17.69 25.44 -4.80
CA LEU A 413 -17.11 26.59 -5.48
C LEU A 413 -17.85 26.86 -6.80
N LEU A 414 -17.85 28.12 -7.25
CA LEU A 414 -18.56 28.55 -8.45
C LEU A 414 -17.59 29.02 -9.53
N ASP A 415 -17.74 28.50 -10.75
CA ASP A 415 -16.96 28.94 -11.92
C ASP A 415 -17.47 30.26 -12.52
N TYR A 416 -16.87 30.72 -13.62
CA TYR A 416 -17.25 31.96 -14.33
C TYR A 416 -18.73 32.01 -14.74
N HIS A 417 -19.39 30.86 -14.90
CA HIS A 417 -20.79 30.75 -15.31
C HIS A 417 -21.74 30.44 -14.14
N MET A 418 -21.27 30.60 -12.89
CA MET A 418 -22.03 30.25 -11.68
C MET A 418 -22.39 28.77 -11.60
N CYS A 419 -21.66 27.89 -12.30
CA CYS A 419 -21.85 26.45 -12.22
C CYS A 419 -21.13 25.89 -10.99
N PRO A 420 -21.77 24.96 -10.24
CA PRO A 420 -21.20 24.43 -9.00
C PRO A 420 -20.12 23.39 -9.27
N LYS A 421 -19.05 23.46 -8.47
CA LYS A 421 -18.00 22.47 -8.39
C LYS A 421 -17.73 22.07 -6.94
N ILE A 422 -17.85 20.78 -6.65
CA ILE A 422 -17.57 20.21 -5.34
C ILE A 422 -16.06 20.18 -5.13
N SER A 423 -15.59 20.69 -3.99
CA SER A 423 -14.19 20.81 -3.60
C SER A 423 -13.93 20.18 -2.23
N ASP A 424 -12.65 20.08 -1.85
CA ASP A 424 -12.17 19.65 -0.53
C ASP A 424 -12.46 18.18 -0.21
N PHE A 425 -11.66 17.32 -0.85
CA PHE A 425 -11.77 15.86 -0.75
C PHE A 425 -10.84 15.27 0.32
N GLY A 426 -10.25 16.09 1.19
CA GLY A 426 -9.32 15.61 2.22
C GLY A 426 -9.89 14.52 3.13
N LEU A 427 -11.21 14.57 3.38
CA LEU A 427 -11.94 13.61 4.19
C LEU A 427 -12.65 12.51 3.37
N ALA A 428 -12.53 12.55 2.05
CA ALA A 428 -13.21 11.63 1.15
C ALA A 428 -12.74 10.18 1.36
N ARG A 429 -13.64 9.23 1.11
CA ARG A 429 -13.37 7.79 1.27
C ARG A 429 -13.72 7.04 0.01
N MET A 430 -12.78 6.24 -0.48
CA MET A 430 -12.96 5.35 -1.62
C MET A 430 -13.37 3.96 -1.15
N PHE A 431 -14.36 3.36 -1.81
CA PHE A 431 -14.86 2.01 -1.57
C PHE A 431 -14.41 1.10 -2.72
N LYS A 432 -14.04 -0.14 -2.40
CA LYS A 432 -13.71 -1.16 -3.41
C LYS A 432 -14.97 -1.78 -4.00
N GLU A 433 -14.88 -2.40 -5.17
CA GLU A 433 -15.99 -3.14 -5.77
C GLU A 433 -16.51 -4.21 -4.78
N GLY A 434 -17.82 -4.16 -4.49
CA GLY A 434 -18.48 -5.05 -3.52
C GLY A 434 -18.64 -4.49 -2.11
N GLU A 435 -18.00 -3.36 -1.77
CA GLU A 435 -18.19 -2.69 -0.46
C GLU A 435 -19.32 -1.65 -0.53
N SER A 436 -20.37 -1.82 0.28
CA SER A 436 -21.46 -0.85 0.43
C SER A 436 -21.35 0.02 1.69
N GLU A 437 -20.62 -0.45 2.70
CA GLU A 437 -20.57 0.13 4.04
C GLU A 437 -19.16 0.08 4.61
N ALA A 438 -18.79 1.09 5.41
CA ALA A 438 -17.50 1.11 6.08
C ALA A 438 -17.53 1.92 7.38
N ASN A 439 -17.09 1.30 8.47
CA ASN A 439 -17.03 1.93 9.78
C ASN A 439 -15.85 2.90 9.88
N THR A 440 -16.02 4.00 10.60
CA THR A 440 -14.96 5.01 10.84
C THR A 440 -14.77 5.18 12.34
N LYS A 441 -13.53 5.00 12.83
CA LYS A 441 -13.17 5.15 14.25
C LYS A 441 -13.25 6.61 14.75
N ARG A 442 -13.34 7.59 13.85
CA ARG A 442 -13.35 9.03 14.14
C ARG A 442 -14.52 9.72 13.43
N VAL A 443 -15.28 10.52 14.17
CA VAL A 443 -16.28 11.45 13.62
C VAL A 443 -15.54 12.61 12.96
N VAL A 444 -15.81 12.85 11.68
CA VAL A 444 -15.19 13.91 10.87
C VAL A 444 -16.25 14.51 9.95
N GLY A 445 -16.00 15.72 9.47
CA GLY A 445 -16.93 16.50 8.65
C GLY A 445 -17.52 17.68 9.42
N THR A 446 -18.41 18.40 8.77
CA THR A 446 -19.08 19.59 9.33
C THR A 446 -20.40 19.17 9.99
N LEU A 447 -20.64 19.63 11.22
CA LEU A 447 -21.88 19.40 11.97
C LEU A 447 -23.07 20.17 11.37
#